data_AF-A0A2G6G117-F1
#
_entry.id   AF-A0A2G6G117-F1
#
_cell.length_a   1.000
_cell.length_b   1.000
_cell.length_c   1.000
_cell.angle_alpha   90.00
_cell.angle_beta   90.00
_cell.angle_gamma   90.00
#
_symmetry.space_group_name_H-M   'P 1'
#
loop_
_entity.id
_entity.type
_entity.pdbx_description
1 polymer ?
#
loop_
_entity_poly.entity_id
_entity_poly.type
_entity_poly.pdbx_seq_one_letter_code
_entity_poly.pdbx_strand_id
1 'polypeptide(L)'
;GRGVEITGVRRIQDEFLLGNLRVQTARLASFTEIDSALYEVEAILGSVDNDHLGDALNNFFNSWNALGQPPINSSLKQDVISSALSLVNDFHSINDSLDDLEANIEKDIQLEIGNLNQLLDGVAEMNQQIMSAEASGVEANDLRDQRDLLITQISEIAEVSVHEREDGSKDIILAGRTMVARDNVTHFASTYTETSNGYKMTIVTQGHSQEVRLSPGKLEGLMTSRDVHIADVRDRLDSLAANLVTQVNGLHTQGRTSTSSGVAFFSGDSMHTIAVNPALENNPAMVATGTTNAEGDNTIALAIAALGEAGSGQSHGLSVGDEYRSLLTVVASKRSSYEFSVESQQNVVETLKTKMASVSGVSLDEEGANMIKFQNSYNAAARMISTVQKMYDTLINMV
;
A
#
# COMPACT_ATOMS: atom_id res chain seq x y z
N GLY A 1 -17.97 -26.19 -54.77
CA GLY A 1 -17.68 -26.94 -53.54
C GLY A 1 -18.08 -26.07 -52.38
N ARG A 2 -18.95 -26.56 -51.50
CA ARG A 2 -19.62 -25.79 -50.44
C ARG A 2 -18.60 -25.20 -49.47
N GLY A 3 -18.75 -23.90 -49.25
CA GLY A 3 -18.00 -23.12 -48.27
C GLY A 3 -18.24 -23.61 -46.87
N VAL A 4 -17.18 -23.53 -46.08
CA VAL A 4 -17.13 -23.96 -44.69
C VAL A 4 -17.35 -22.72 -43.83
N GLU A 5 -18.54 -22.61 -43.23
CA GLU A 5 -18.84 -21.72 -42.10
C GLU A 5 -18.13 -22.27 -40.86
N ILE A 6 -16.92 -21.81 -40.57
CA ILE A 6 -16.26 -21.99 -39.25
C ILE A 6 -15.58 -20.67 -38.85
N THR A 7 -16.33 -19.57 -38.87
CA THR A 7 -15.84 -18.27 -38.33
C THR A 7 -16.38 -18.04 -36.92
N GLY A 8 -17.62 -18.45 -36.64
CA GLY A 8 -18.27 -18.21 -35.35
C GLY A 8 -17.63 -18.95 -34.16
N VAL A 9 -17.30 -20.24 -34.31
CA VAL A 9 -16.74 -21.06 -33.22
C VAL A 9 -15.36 -20.58 -32.78
N ARG A 10 -14.51 -20.15 -33.73
CA ARG A 10 -13.17 -19.61 -33.44
C ARG A 10 -13.25 -18.27 -32.70
N ARG A 11 -14.08 -17.34 -33.19
CA ARG A 11 -14.26 -16.01 -32.56
C ARG A 11 -14.85 -16.09 -31.15
N ILE A 12 -15.80 -17.00 -30.90
CA ILE A 12 -16.35 -17.24 -29.55
C ILE A 12 -15.28 -17.78 -28.60
N GLN A 13 -14.41 -18.68 -29.08
CA GLN A 13 -13.32 -19.23 -28.29
C GLN A 13 -12.26 -18.17 -27.96
N ASP A 14 -11.99 -17.24 -28.90
CA ASP A 14 -11.08 -16.11 -28.71
C ASP A 14 -11.61 -15.11 -27.67
N GLU A 15 -12.90 -14.78 -27.68
CA GLU A 15 -13.51 -13.89 -26.67
C GLU A 15 -13.46 -14.47 -25.26
N PHE A 16 -13.69 -15.78 -25.11
CA PHE A 16 -13.56 -16.45 -23.81
C PHE A 16 -12.10 -16.44 -23.31
N LEU A 17 -11.13 -16.69 -24.18
CA LEU A 17 -9.71 -16.64 -23.83
C LEU A 17 -9.27 -15.22 -23.47
N LEU A 18 -9.70 -14.22 -24.23
CA LEU A 18 -9.41 -12.81 -23.97
C LEU A 18 -10.02 -12.34 -22.64
N GLY A 19 -11.27 -12.74 -22.35
CA GLY A 19 -11.90 -12.47 -21.06
C GLY A 19 -11.11 -13.07 -19.89
N ASN A 20 -10.68 -14.33 -20.00
CA ASN A 20 -9.84 -14.95 -18.98
C ASN A 20 -8.48 -14.23 -18.85
N LEU A 21 -7.84 -13.89 -19.96
CA LEU A 21 -6.57 -13.16 -19.96
C LEU A 21 -6.70 -11.84 -19.19
N ARG A 22 -7.74 -11.05 -19.45
CA ARG A 22 -8.02 -9.79 -18.74
C ARG A 22 -8.18 -9.99 -17.23
N VAL A 23 -8.92 -11.03 -16.80
CA VAL A 23 -9.05 -11.36 -15.36
C VAL A 23 -7.69 -11.72 -14.73
N GLN A 24 -6.88 -12.51 -15.42
CA GLN A 24 -5.56 -12.91 -14.92
C GLN A 24 -4.57 -11.74 -14.90
N THR A 25 -4.65 -10.84 -15.88
CA THR A 25 -3.88 -9.59 -15.92
C THR A 25 -4.23 -8.68 -14.75
N ALA A 26 -5.51 -8.51 -14.44
CA ALA A 26 -5.96 -7.69 -13.32
C ALA A 26 -5.44 -8.22 -11.98
N ARG A 27 -5.48 -9.54 -11.79
CA ARG A 27 -4.91 -10.20 -10.59
C ARG A 27 -3.40 -10.02 -10.49
N LEU A 28 -2.68 -10.16 -11.61
CA LEU A 28 -1.24 -9.92 -11.64
C LEU A 28 -0.92 -8.50 -11.17
N ALA A 29 -1.62 -7.49 -11.73
CA ALA A 29 -1.44 -6.10 -11.35
C ALA A 29 -1.71 -5.86 -9.86
N SER A 30 -2.79 -6.43 -9.30
CA SER A 30 -3.06 -6.34 -7.86
C SER A 30 -1.90 -6.89 -7.01
N PHE A 31 -1.43 -8.10 -7.31
CA PHE A 31 -0.31 -8.71 -6.57
C PHE A 31 0.98 -7.92 -6.71
N THR A 32 1.25 -7.34 -7.88
CA THR A 32 2.44 -6.52 -8.11
C THR A 32 2.44 -5.25 -7.25
N GLU A 33 1.31 -4.57 -7.12
CA GLU A 33 1.21 -3.38 -6.25
C GLU A 33 1.32 -3.74 -4.76
N ILE A 34 0.79 -4.90 -4.36
CA ILE A 34 0.91 -5.39 -2.98
C ILE A 34 2.36 -5.76 -2.65
N ASP A 35 3.03 -6.49 -3.53
CA ASP A 35 4.45 -6.83 -3.37
C ASP A 35 5.33 -5.57 -3.30
N SER A 36 5.07 -4.59 -4.19
CA SER A 36 5.82 -3.33 -4.23
C SER A 36 5.65 -2.52 -2.94
N ALA A 37 4.44 -2.43 -2.41
CA ALA A 37 4.22 -1.76 -1.12
C ALA A 37 4.89 -2.49 0.04
N LEU A 38 4.83 -3.83 0.07
CA LEU A 38 5.50 -4.63 1.10
C LEU A 38 7.03 -4.55 1.01
N TYR A 39 7.59 -4.39 -0.19
CA TYR A 39 9.00 -4.09 -0.38
C TYR A 39 9.39 -2.78 0.31
N GLU A 40 8.60 -1.72 0.10
CA GLU A 40 8.85 -0.41 0.70
C GLU A 40 8.69 -0.44 2.22
N VAL A 41 7.67 -1.14 2.73
CA VAL A 41 7.51 -1.37 4.17
C VAL A 41 8.73 -2.08 4.76
N GLU A 42 9.21 -3.16 4.12
CA GLU A 42 10.42 -3.87 4.60
C GLU A 42 11.65 -2.95 4.59
N ALA A 43 11.80 -2.10 3.57
CA ALA A 43 12.89 -1.12 3.53
C ALA A 43 12.81 -0.09 4.68
N ILE A 44 11.60 0.32 5.08
CA ILE A 44 11.38 1.24 6.20
C ILE A 44 11.72 0.58 7.54
N LEU A 45 11.25 -0.65 7.76
CA LEU A 45 11.47 -1.37 9.02
C LEU A 45 12.90 -1.91 9.15
N GLY A 46 13.57 -2.13 8.02
CA GLY A 46 14.84 -2.84 7.96
C GLY A 46 14.66 -4.35 7.92
N SER A 47 15.76 -5.07 8.12
CA SER A 47 15.80 -6.54 8.07
C SER A 47 16.17 -7.10 9.43
N VAL A 48 15.88 -8.38 9.68
CA VAL A 48 16.23 -9.05 10.96
C VAL A 48 17.72 -8.93 11.33
N ASP A 49 18.60 -8.80 10.33
CA ASP A 49 20.05 -8.66 10.52
C ASP A 49 20.52 -7.20 10.60
N ASN A 50 19.66 -6.24 10.27
CA ASN A 50 19.95 -4.82 10.20
C ASN A 50 18.65 -4.02 10.38
N ASP A 51 18.23 -3.87 11.63
CA ASP A 51 17.05 -3.11 12.01
C ASP A 51 17.40 -2.05 13.06
N HIS A 52 17.07 -0.79 12.76
CA HIS A 52 17.46 0.35 13.61
C HIS A 52 16.67 0.36 14.94
N LEU A 53 15.39 0.03 14.89
CA LEU A 53 14.52 0.09 16.07
C LEU A 53 14.85 -1.00 17.09
N GLY A 54 15.14 -2.23 16.67
CA GLY A 54 15.55 -3.31 17.58
C GLY A 54 16.93 -3.05 18.17
N ASP A 55 17.87 -2.47 17.41
CA ASP A 55 19.14 -1.99 17.95
C ASP A 55 18.94 -0.89 19.00
N ALA A 56 18.05 0.07 18.74
CA ALA A 56 17.72 1.12 19.70
C ALA A 56 17.07 0.57 20.97
N LEU A 57 16.17 -0.42 20.85
CA LEU A 57 15.60 -1.14 21.99
C LEU A 57 16.69 -1.83 22.82
N ASN A 58 17.60 -2.57 22.17
CA ASN A 58 18.71 -3.24 22.86
C ASN A 58 19.60 -2.22 23.58
N ASN A 59 19.95 -1.12 22.93
CA ASN A 59 20.78 -0.06 23.50
C ASN A 59 20.10 0.60 24.71
N PHE A 60 18.80 0.86 24.63
CA PHE A 60 18.01 1.38 25.74
C PHE A 60 18.05 0.44 26.96
N PHE A 61 17.76 -0.85 26.81
CA PHE A 61 17.80 -1.77 27.94
C PHE A 61 19.22 -2.02 28.47
N ASN A 62 20.23 -2.04 27.59
CA ASN A 62 21.63 -2.12 27.99
C ASN A 62 22.08 -0.90 28.81
N SER A 63 21.60 0.30 28.48
CA SER A 63 21.88 1.51 29.26
C SER A 63 21.31 1.42 30.67
N TRP A 64 20.12 0.82 30.84
CA TRP A 64 19.54 0.54 32.15
C TRP A 64 20.33 -0.51 32.93
N ASN A 65 20.80 -1.56 32.27
CA ASN A 65 21.67 -2.55 32.90
C ASN A 65 22.96 -1.90 33.42
N ALA A 66 23.61 -1.08 32.58
CA ALA A 66 24.81 -0.34 32.96
C ALA A 66 24.56 0.61 34.14
N LEU A 67 23.45 1.35 34.14
CA LEU A 67 23.04 2.20 35.26
C LEU A 67 22.79 1.41 36.55
N GLY A 68 22.34 0.16 36.42
CA GLY A 68 22.14 -0.75 37.54
C GLY A 68 23.44 -1.29 38.15
N GLN A 69 24.59 -1.17 37.49
CA GLN A 69 25.87 -1.65 38.01
C GLN A 69 26.56 -0.60 38.91
N PRO A 70 26.98 -0.94 40.14
CA PRO A 70 27.72 -0.01 41.00
C PRO A 70 29.11 0.34 40.44
N PRO A 71 29.61 1.59 40.62
CA PRO A 71 28.94 2.71 41.31
C PRO A 71 27.95 3.45 40.40
N ILE A 72 26.73 3.65 40.91
CA ILE A 72 25.69 4.44 40.25
C ILE A 72 26.15 5.90 40.19
N ASN A 73 26.25 6.47 38.98
CA ASN A 73 26.67 7.86 38.80
C ASN A 73 25.74 8.62 37.85
N SER A 74 25.78 9.96 37.90
CA SER A 74 24.88 10.83 37.13
C SER A 74 25.12 10.77 35.62
N SER A 75 26.32 10.38 35.17
CA SER A 75 26.61 10.22 33.74
C SER A 75 25.77 9.09 33.13
N LEU A 76 25.69 7.95 33.82
CA LEU A 76 24.90 6.80 33.36
C LEU A 76 23.40 7.11 33.27
N LYS A 77 22.88 8.04 34.08
CA LYS A 77 21.49 8.51 33.96
C LYS A 77 21.27 9.33 32.69
N GLN A 78 22.25 10.15 32.30
CA GLN A 78 22.23 10.88 31.03
C GLN A 78 22.32 9.91 29.85
N ASP A 79 23.13 8.85 29.96
CA ASP A 79 23.26 7.83 28.92
C ASP A 79 21.90 7.13 28.69
N VAL A 80 21.19 6.76 29.76
CA VAL A 80 19.82 6.20 29.67
C VAL A 80 18.84 7.12 28.95
N ILE A 81 18.84 8.42 29.28
CA ILE A 81 17.98 9.40 28.60
C ILE A 81 18.36 9.52 27.13
N SER A 82 19.65 9.51 26.81
CA SER A 82 20.14 9.66 25.44
C SER A 82 19.76 8.45 24.58
N SER A 83 19.88 7.23 25.12
CA SER A 83 19.40 6.01 24.46
C SER A 83 17.88 6.01 24.30
N ALA A 84 17.13 6.51 25.28
CA ALA A 84 15.67 6.64 25.18
C ALA A 84 15.23 7.64 24.11
N LEU A 85 15.93 8.78 23.99
CA LEU A 85 15.67 9.77 22.95
C LEU A 85 15.96 9.21 21.55
N SER A 86 17.04 8.45 21.39
CA SER A 86 17.33 7.74 20.12
C SER A 86 16.19 6.79 19.76
N LEU A 87 15.76 5.95 20.72
CA LEU A 87 14.66 5.02 20.52
C LEU A 87 13.35 5.71 20.13
N VAL A 88 12.99 6.80 20.81
CA VAL A 88 11.81 7.62 20.46
C VAL A 88 11.93 8.20 19.05
N ASN A 89 13.11 8.69 18.66
CA ASN A 89 13.32 9.24 17.32
C ASN A 89 13.19 8.17 16.23
N ASP A 90 13.60 6.93 16.51
CA ASP A 90 13.44 5.83 15.55
C ASP A 90 11.96 5.45 15.37
N PHE A 91 11.15 5.44 16.45
CA PHE A 91 9.70 5.29 16.33
C PHE A 91 9.08 6.39 15.46
N HIS A 92 9.42 7.66 15.70
CA HIS A 92 8.91 8.77 14.89
C HIS A 92 9.38 8.69 13.43
N SER A 93 10.63 8.30 13.18
CA SER A 93 11.17 8.20 11.82
C SER A 93 10.46 7.10 11.01
N ILE A 94 10.14 5.98 11.65
CA ILE A 94 9.33 4.91 11.03
C ILE A 94 7.91 5.42 10.77
N ASN A 95 7.28 6.09 11.74
CA ASN A 95 5.96 6.69 11.56
C ASN A 95 5.91 7.60 10.33
N ASP A 96 6.83 8.57 10.26
CA ASP A 96 6.87 9.56 9.18
C ASP A 96 7.09 8.90 7.81
N SER A 97 7.92 7.85 7.77
CA SER A 97 8.14 7.08 6.53
C SER A 97 6.90 6.31 6.08
N LEU A 98 6.12 5.77 7.03
CA LEU A 98 4.84 5.12 6.73
C LEU A 98 3.77 6.14 6.31
N ASP A 99 3.76 7.34 6.92
CA ASP A 99 2.87 8.45 6.51
C ASP A 99 3.17 8.87 5.06
N ASP A 100 4.44 9.01 4.71
CA ASP A 100 4.89 9.33 3.35
C ASP A 100 4.52 8.23 2.34
N LEU A 101 4.70 6.95 2.72
CA LEU A 101 4.31 5.81 1.89
C LEU A 101 2.80 5.81 1.60
N GLU A 102 1.97 5.97 2.62
CA GLU A 102 0.52 6.02 2.45
C GLU A 102 0.10 7.20 1.57
N ALA A 103 0.68 8.38 1.78
CA ALA A 103 0.40 9.56 0.97
C ALA A 103 0.78 9.35 -0.52
N ASN A 104 1.88 8.66 -0.80
CA ASN A 104 2.27 8.28 -2.16
C ASN A 104 1.28 7.30 -2.78
N ILE A 105 0.87 6.26 -2.03
CA ILE A 105 -0.16 5.31 -2.48
C ILE A 105 -1.49 6.04 -2.75
N GLU A 106 -1.90 6.99 -1.90
CA GLU A 106 -3.12 7.76 -2.14
C GLU A 106 -3.05 8.56 -3.44
N LYS A 107 -1.89 9.16 -3.72
CA LYS A 107 -1.65 9.87 -4.98
C LYS A 107 -1.69 8.94 -6.18
N ASP A 108 -1.12 7.74 -6.08
CA ASP A 108 -1.15 6.74 -7.15
C ASP A 108 -2.58 6.26 -7.40
N ILE A 109 -3.39 6.04 -6.36
CA ILE A 109 -4.83 5.75 -6.51
C ILE A 109 -5.53 6.88 -7.29
N GLN A 110 -5.28 8.14 -6.95
CA GLN A 110 -5.90 9.28 -7.65
C GLN A 110 -5.49 9.35 -9.12
N LEU A 111 -4.20 9.11 -9.41
CA LEU A 111 -3.69 9.06 -10.78
C LEU A 111 -4.32 7.91 -11.58
N GLU A 112 -4.42 6.72 -11.00
CA GLU A 112 -5.01 5.56 -11.67
C GLU A 112 -6.52 5.68 -11.86
N ILE A 113 -7.25 6.35 -10.96
CA ILE A 113 -8.65 6.74 -11.19
C ILE A 113 -8.74 7.67 -12.41
N GLY A 114 -7.85 8.65 -12.51
CA GLY A 114 -7.76 9.56 -13.66
C GLY A 114 -7.51 8.81 -14.97
N ASN A 115 -6.51 7.93 -14.99
CA ASN A 115 -6.17 7.09 -16.14
C ASN A 115 -7.35 6.20 -16.54
N LEU A 116 -7.98 5.52 -15.57
CA LEU A 116 -9.13 4.65 -15.81
C LEU A 116 -10.28 5.42 -16.46
N ASN A 117 -10.60 6.60 -15.94
CA ASN A 117 -11.64 7.46 -16.49
C ASN A 117 -11.34 7.86 -17.95
N GLN A 118 -10.10 8.20 -18.27
CA GLN A 118 -9.69 8.53 -19.65
C GLN A 118 -9.79 7.32 -20.59
N LEU A 119 -9.48 6.11 -20.11
CA LEU A 119 -9.67 4.89 -20.90
C LEU A 119 -11.15 4.59 -21.15
N LEU A 120 -12.01 4.79 -20.15
CA LEU A 120 -13.47 4.63 -20.29
C LEU A 120 -14.05 5.61 -21.32
N ASP A 121 -13.60 6.87 -21.30
CA ASP A 121 -13.95 7.87 -22.32
C ASP A 121 -13.52 7.44 -23.72
N GLY A 122 -12.29 6.94 -23.86
CA GLY A 122 -11.79 6.41 -25.12
C GLY A 122 -12.64 5.23 -25.64
N VAL A 123 -13.08 4.32 -24.77
CA VAL A 123 -13.95 3.21 -25.17
C VAL A 123 -15.32 3.72 -25.65
N ALA A 124 -15.90 4.70 -24.98
CA ALA A 124 -17.17 5.31 -25.39
C ALA A 124 -17.06 6.01 -26.75
N GLU A 125 -15.97 6.73 -26.99
CA GLU A 125 -15.68 7.35 -28.29
C GLU A 125 -15.56 6.29 -29.40
N MET A 126 -14.80 5.21 -29.14
CA MET A 126 -14.69 4.11 -30.11
C MET A 126 -16.03 3.43 -30.38
N ASN A 127 -16.85 3.21 -29.35
CA ASN A 127 -18.21 2.70 -29.51
C ASN A 127 -19.04 3.61 -30.43
N GLN A 128 -18.99 4.92 -30.25
CA GLN A 128 -19.70 5.88 -31.10
C GLN A 128 -19.25 5.79 -32.56
N GLN A 129 -17.94 5.75 -32.81
CA GLN A 129 -17.37 5.68 -34.15
C GLN A 129 -17.72 4.35 -34.85
N ILE A 130 -17.64 3.23 -34.14
CA ILE A 130 -18.02 1.90 -34.65
C ILE A 130 -19.49 1.87 -35.03
N MET A 131 -20.39 2.32 -34.14
CA MET A 131 -21.83 2.37 -34.41
C MET A 131 -22.13 3.22 -35.66
N SER A 132 -21.45 4.36 -35.83
CA SER A 132 -21.64 5.23 -37.00
C SER A 132 -21.13 4.62 -38.30
N ALA A 133 -19.98 3.94 -38.27
CA ALA A 133 -19.39 3.30 -39.44
C ALA A 133 -20.24 2.09 -39.90
N GLU A 134 -20.66 1.25 -38.95
CA GLU A 134 -21.45 0.04 -39.25
C GLU A 134 -22.90 0.39 -39.64
N ALA A 135 -23.48 1.47 -39.12
CA ALA A 135 -24.75 2.01 -39.62
C ALA A 135 -24.67 2.44 -41.10
N SER A 136 -23.47 2.79 -41.58
CA SER A 136 -23.19 3.13 -42.98
C SER A 136 -22.80 1.90 -43.83
N GLY A 137 -22.82 0.70 -43.25
CA GLY A 137 -22.44 -0.55 -43.90
C GLY A 137 -20.93 -0.80 -44.04
N VAL A 138 -20.10 -0.01 -43.35
CA VAL A 138 -18.63 -0.16 -43.35
C VAL A 138 -18.20 -0.96 -42.13
N GLU A 139 -17.44 -2.03 -42.32
CA GLU A 139 -16.85 -2.78 -41.20
C GLU A 139 -15.75 -1.96 -40.51
N ALA A 140 -15.91 -1.74 -39.20
CA ALA A 140 -15.03 -0.90 -38.40
C ALA A 140 -13.92 -1.70 -37.70
N ASN A 141 -13.23 -2.60 -38.40
CA ASN A 141 -12.28 -3.55 -37.80
C ASN A 141 -11.14 -2.84 -37.06
N ASP A 142 -10.52 -1.82 -37.65
CA ASP A 142 -9.44 -1.06 -37.00
C ASP A 142 -9.89 -0.34 -35.72
N LEU A 143 -11.15 0.12 -35.67
CA LEU A 143 -11.73 0.78 -34.49
C LEU A 143 -12.06 -0.24 -33.40
N ARG A 144 -12.50 -1.45 -33.79
CA ARG A 144 -12.72 -2.57 -32.86
C ARG A 144 -11.41 -2.97 -32.19
N ASP A 145 -10.31 -3.03 -32.94
CA ASP A 145 -8.99 -3.37 -32.41
C ASP A 145 -8.48 -2.31 -31.42
N GLN A 146 -8.62 -1.02 -31.76
CA GLN A 146 -8.27 0.08 -30.85
C GLN A 146 -9.08 0.04 -29.56
N ARG A 147 -10.40 -0.20 -29.67
CA ARG A 147 -11.27 -0.36 -28.51
C ARG A 147 -10.85 -1.54 -27.64
N ASP A 148 -10.54 -2.69 -28.24
CA ASP A 148 -10.15 -3.88 -27.49
C ASP A 148 -8.81 -3.71 -26.78
N LEU A 149 -7.89 -2.92 -27.32
CA LEU A 149 -6.69 -2.49 -26.62
C LEU A 149 -6.99 -1.62 -25.40
N LEU A 150 -7.86 -0.60 -25.55
CA LEU A 150 -8.25 0.26 -24.42
C LEU A 150 -8.86 -0.59 -23.29
N ILE A 151 -9.71 -1.56 -23.63
CA ILE A 151 -10.30 -2.48 -22.64
C ILE A 151 -9.22 -3.36 -21.99
N THR A 152 -8.20 -3.78 -22.73
CA THR A 152 -7.06 -4.51 -22.16
C THR A 152 -6.27 -3.62 -21.19
N GLN A 153 -6.04 -2.35 -21.49
CA GLN A 153 -5.43 -1.41 -20.55
C GLN A 153 -6.30 -1.16 -19.30
N ILE A 154 -7.62 -1.08 -19.47
CA ILE A 154 -8.56 -1.03 -18.33
C ILE A 154 -8.37 -2.26 -17.44
N SER A 155 -8.19 -3.45 -18.02
CA SER A 155 -8.02 -4.70 -17.26
C SER A 155 -6.75 -4.74 -16.40
N GLU A 156 -5.74 -3.93 -16.70
CA GLU A 156 -4.56 -3.77 -15.83
C GLU A 156 -4.90 -2.96 -14.57
N ILE A 157 -5.79 -1.97 -14.71
CA ILE A 157 -6.18 -1.08 -13.61
C ILE A 157 -7.27 -1.71 -12.71
N ALA A 158 -8.26 -2.36 -13.32
CA ALA A 158 -9.37 -3.00 -12.63
C ALA A 158 -9.96 -4.16 -13.46
N GLU A 159 -10.37 -5.24 -12.81
CA GLU A 159 -11.02 -6.37 -13.48
C GLU A 159 -12.27 -5.91 -14.26
N VAL A 160 -12.26 -6.18 -15.56
CA VAL A 160 -13.28 -5.71 -16.51
C VAL A 160 -14.11 -6.85 -17.04
N SER A 161 -15.43 -6.66 -16.98
CA SER A 161 -16.40 -7.49 -17.69
C SER A 161 -16.98 -6.70 -18.86
N VAL A 162 -17.18 -7.37 -19.98
CA VAL A 162 -17.53 -6.74 -21.25
C VAL A 162 -18.74 -7.46 -21.84
N HIS A 163 -19.71 -6.69 -22.33
CA HIS A 163 -20.87 -7.21 -23.02
C HIS A 163 -21.06 -6.52 -24.37
N GLU A 164 -20.93 -7.28 -25.48
CA GLU A 164 -21.20 -6.75 -26.83
C GLU A 164 -22.70 -6.77 -27.11
N ARG A 165 -23.20 -5.67 -27.67
CA ARG A 165 -24.59 -5.47 -28.05
C ARG A 165 -24.80 -5.76 -29.54
N GLU A 166 -26.05 -5.89 -29.95
CA GLU A 166 -26.42 -6.14 -31.35
C GLU A 166 -25.94 -5.04 -32.32
N ASP A 167 -25.73 -3.82 -31.83
CA ASP A 167 -25.21 -2.69 -32.61
C ASP A 167 -23.68 -2.57 -32.62
N GLY A 168 -22.97 -3.61 -32.16
CA GLY A 168 -21.51 -3.70 -32.15
C GLY A 168 -20.84 -2.89 -31.04
N SER A 169 -21.57 -2.08 -30.26
CA SER A 169 -21.03 -1.40 -29.08
C SER A 169 -20.77 -2.37 -27.93
N LYS A 170 -19.76 -2.08 -27.10
CA LYS A 170 -19.40 -2.88 -25.93
C LYS A 170 -19.71 -2.12 -24.65
N ASP A 171 -20.58 -2.67 -23.81
CA ASP A 171 -20.82 -2.18 -22.46
C ASP A 171 -19.66 -2.64 -21.56
N ILE A 172 -19.11 -1.72 -20.75
CA ILE A 172 -17.99 -1.97 -19.85
C ILE A 172 -18.51 -2.00 -18.42
N ILE A 173 -18.26 -3.09 -17.72
CA ILE A 173 -18.74 -3.34 -16.36
C ILE A 173 -17.52 -3.51 -15.45
N LEU A 174 -17.44 -2.67 -14.42
CA LEU A 174 -16.38 -2.66 -13.41
C LEU A 174 -17.02 -2.69 -12.03
N ALA A 175 -16.50 -3.51 -11.12
CA ALA A 175 -17.03 -3.65 -9.76
C ALA A 175 -18.57 -3.88 -9.70
N GLY A 176 -19.10 -4.63 -10.67
CA GLY A 176 -20.54 -4.91 -10.80
C GLY A 176 -21.41 -3.74 -11.28
N ARG A 177 -20.80 -2.63 -11.73
CA ARG A 177 -21.50 -1.44 -12.25
C ARG A 177 -21.16 -1.23 -13.72
N THR A 178 -22.16 -0.90 -14.53
CA THR A 178 -21.94 -0.50 -15.93
C THR A 178 -21.36 0.90 -15.97
N MET A 179 -20.10 1.01 -16.39
CA MET A 179 -19.33 2.26 -16.46
C MET A 179 -19.35 2.86 -17.85
N VAL A 180 -19.42 2.03 -18.90
CA VAL A 180 -19.70 2.51 -20.26
C VAL A 180 -20.92 1.79 -20.78
N ALA A 181 -21.89 2.55 -21.29
CA ALA A 181 -23.06 2.03 -21.99
C ALA A 181 -23.21 2.78 -23.31
N ARG A 182 -22.96 2.10 -24.43
CA ARG A 182 -22.81 2.75 -25.75
C ARG A 182 -21.76 3.87 -25.72
N ASP A 183 -22.19 5.13 -25.76
CA ASP A 183 -21.40 6.36 -25.74
C ASP A 183 -21.47 7.12 -24.40
N ASN A 184 -22.24 6.61 -23.42
CA ASN A 184 -22.37 7.23 -22.11
C ASN A 184 -21.36 6.62 -21.12
N VAL A 185 -20.64 7.50 -20.40
CA VAL A 185 -19.63 7.11 -19.40
C VAL A 185 -20.07 7.53 -18.00
N THR A 186 -19.87 6.64 -17.04
CA THR A 186 -19.86 6.96 -15.61
C THR A 186 -18.42 6.90 -15.13
N HIS A 187 -17.96 7.95 -14.45
CA HIS A 187 -16.58 8.03 -13.96
C HIS A 187 -16.45 7.59 -12.50
N PHE A 188 -15.26 7.10 -12.16
CA PHE A 188 -14.83 6.94 -10.77
C PHE A 188 -14.34 8.27 -10.20
N ALA A 189 -14.41 8.40 -8.89
CA ALA A 189 -13.83 9.49 -8.12
C ALA A 189 -13.31 8.95 -6.79
N SER A 190 -12.32 9.63 -6.21
CA SER A 190 -11.97 9.43 -4.80
C SER A 190 -12.73 10.42 -3.93
N THR A 191 -13.06 10.01 -2.71
CA THR A 191 -13.64 10.88 -1.67
C THR A 191 -13.09 10.53 -0.31
N TYR A 192 -13.07 11.49 0.61
CA TYR A 192 -12.63 11.30 1.98
C TYR A 192 -13.83 11.13 2.89
N THR A 193 -13.91 9.98 3.57
CA THR A 193 -14.94 9.69 4.55
C THR A 193 -14.38 9.88 5.95
N GLU A 194 -15.11 10.57 6.82
CA GLU A 194 -14.73 10.72 8.23
C GLU A 194 -14.82 9.37 8.95
N THR A 195 -13.80 9.08 9.77
CA THR A 195 -13.65 7.87 10.58
C THR A 195 -13.32 8.28 12.01
N SER A 196 -13.29 7.31 12.95
CA SER A 196 -12.86 7.59 14.33
C SER A 196 -11.43 8.10 14.44
N ASN A 197 -10.59 7.83 13.43
CA ASN A 197 -9.15 8.10 13.44
C ASN A 197 -8.76 9.15 12.38
N GLY A 198 -9.71 9.99 11.93
CA GLY A 198 -9.47 11.02 10.91
C GLY A 198 -10.25 10.76 9.63
N TYR A 199 -9.65 11.01 8.47
CA TYR A 199 -10.30 10.82 7.17
C TYR A 199 -9.67 9.67 6.41
N LYS A 200 -10.50 8.84 5.76
CA LYS A 200 -10.07 7.74 4.91
C LYS A 200 -10.49 7.99 3.48
N MET A 201 -9.55 7.95 2.54
CA MET A 201 -9.89 7.98 1.12
C MET A 201 -10.56 6.67 0.69
N THR A 202 -11.67 6.80 -0.02
CA THR A 202 -12.49 5.71 -0.58
C THR A 202 -12.79 6.00 -2.05
N ILE A 203 -13.09 4.96 -2.82
CA ILE A 203 -13.42 5.10 -4.25
C ILE A 203 -14.93 5.01 -4.42
N VAL A 204 -15.49 5.96 -5.16
CA VAL A 204 -16.91 6.06 -5.48
C VAL A 204 -17.10 6.24 -6.98
N THR A 205 -18.34 6.11 -7.45
CA THR A 205 -18.72 6.54 -8.81
C THR A 205 -19.42 7.89 -8.76
N GLN A 206 -19.24 8.73 -9.78
CA GLN A 206 -19.94 10.00 -9.87
C GLN A 206 -21.47 9.83 -9.68
N GLY A 207 -22.07 10.77 -8.95
CA GLY A 207 -23.50 10.74 -8.61
C GLY A 207 -23.90 9.76 -7.50
N HIS A 208 -22.94 9.02 -6.90
CA HIS A 208 -23.21 8.10 -5.79
C HIS A 208 -22.20 8.27 -4.67
N SER A 209 -22.66 8.28 -3.42
CA SER A 209 -21.80 8.39 -2.22
C SER A 209 -21.40 7.03 -1.64
N GLN A 210 -21.90 5.93 -2.21
CA GLN A 210 -21.57 4.59 -1.72
C GLN A 210 -20.21 4.15 -2.27
N GLU A 211 -19.32 3.75 -1.36
CA GLU A 211 -18.04 3.13 -1.66
C GLU A 211 -18.20 1.95 -2.62
N VAL A 212 -17.30 1.89 -3.59
CA VAL A 212 -17.19 0.79 -4.53
C VAL A 212 -16.17 -0.20 -4.01
N ARG A 213 -16.59 -1.46 -3.86
CA ARG A 213 -15.64 -2.56 -3.66
C ARG A 213 -15.03 -2.94 -4.99
N LEU A 214 -13.75 -2.61 -5.16
CA LEU A 214 -13.04 -2.94 -6.37
C LEU A 214 -12.78 -4.45 -6.48
N SER A 215 -12.89 -4.95 -7.70
CA SER A 215 -12.36 -6.25 -8.07
C SER A 215 -10.83 -6.16 -8.24
N PRO A 216 -10.09 -7.29 -8.27
CA PRO A 216 -8.64 -7.29 -8.45
C PRO A 216 -8.19 -6.42 -9.63
N GLY A 217 -7.07 -5.74 -9.46
CA GLY A 217 -6.49 -4.79 -10.41
C GLY A 217 -5.49 -3.90 -9.67
N LYS A 218 -4.79 -3.01 -10.40
CA LYS A 218 -3.87 -2.04 -9.79
C LYS A 218 -4.52 -1.23 -8.66
N LEU A 219 -5.73 -0.71 -8.87
CA LEU A 219 -6.42 0.10 -7.86
C LEU A 219 -6.77 -0.70 -6.60
N GLU A 220 -7.18 -1.96 -6.75
CA GLU A 220 -7.48 -2.82 -5.60
C GLU A 220 -6.20 -3.20 -4.86
N GLY A 221 -5.10 -3.50 -5.56
CA GLY A 221 -3.80 -3.77 -4.95
C GLY A 221 -3.31 -2.60 -4.11
N LEU A 222 -3.34 -1.38 -4.66
CA LEU A 222 -3.00 -0.15 -3.93
C LEU A 222 -3.86 0.08 -2.68
N MET A 223 -5.19 -0.11 -2.80
CA MET A 223 -6.09 0.00 -1.65
C MET A 223 -5.79 -1.06 -0.58
N THR A 224 -5.57 -2.31 -0.98
CA THR A 224 -5.26 -3.41 -0.06
C THR A 224 -3.90 -3.21 0.62
N SER A 225 -2.89 -2.71 -0.10
CA SER A 225 -1.59 -2.32 0.48
C SER A 225 -1.76 -1.34 1.63
N ARG A 226 -2.49 -0.25 1.42
CA ARG A 226 -2.73 0.78 2.43
C ARG A 226 -3.64 0.29 3.56
N ASP A 227 -4.82 -0.23 3.21
CA ASP A 227 -5.90 -0.47 4.17
C ASP A 227 -5.72 -1.75 5.00
N VAL A 228 -4.89 -2.69 4.54
CA VAL A 228 -4.70 -3.98 5.19
C VAL A 228 -3.26 -4.15 5.64
N HIS A 229 -2.29 -4.01 4.73
CA HIS A 229 -0.92 -4.38 5.03
C HIS A 229 -0.17 -3.31 5.82
N ILE A 230 -0.20 -2.06 5.36
CA ILE A 230 0.43 -0.94 6.07
C ILE A 230 -0.30 -0.65 7.38
N ALA A 231 -1.64 -0.66 7.38
CA ALA A 231 -2.44 -0.52 8.59
C ALA A 231 -2.07 -1.56 9.68
N ASP A 232 -1.93 -2.85 9.34
CA ASP A 232 -1.50 -3.89 10.30
C ASP A 232 -0.09 -3.64 10.86
N VAL A 233 0.83 -3.10 10.04
CA VAL A 233 2.18 -2.74 10.49
C VAL A 233 2.13 -1.58 11.49
N ARG A 234 1.35 -0.53 11.21
CA ARG A 234 1.14 0.60 12.13
C ARG A 234 0.55 0.13 13.46
N ASP A 235 -0.52 -0.66 13.41
CA ASP A 235 -1.19 -1.15 14.62
C ASP A 235 -0.23 -1.96 15.50
N ARG A 236 0.67 -2.75 14.88
CA ARG A 236 1.70 -3.52 15.59
C ARG A 236 2.78 -2.64 16.20
N LEU A 237 3.23 -1.59 15.50
CA LEU A 237 4.22 -0.63 16.02
C LEU A 237 3.64 0.25 17.14
N ASP A 238 2.38 0.67 17.02
CA ASP A 238 1.67 1.37 18.08
C ASP A 238 1.51 0.48 19.30
N SER A 239 1.13 -0.78 19.10
CA SER A 239 1.04 -1.76 20.20
C SER A 239 2.41 -1.98 20.88
N LEU A 240 3.49 -2.02 20.10
CA LEU A 240 4.86 -2.13 20.61
C LEU A 240 5.24 -0.92 21.47
N ALA A 241 4.97 0.30 20.98
CA ALA A 241 5.22 1.54 21.72
C ALA A 241 4.39 1.60 23.01
N ALA A 242 3.09 1.31 22.93
CA ALA A 242 2.19 1.26 24.08
C ALA A 242 2.67 0.27 25.15
N ASN A 243 3.13 -0.91 24.71
CA ASN A 243 3.64 -1.96 25.57
C ASN A 243 4.93 -1.52 26.28
N LEU A 244 5.91 -0.98 25.53
CA LEU A 244 7.15 -0.42 26.08
C LEU A 244 6.85 0.64 27.14
N VAL A 245 6.01 1.63 26.81
CA VAL A 245 5.61 2.70 27.72
C VAL A 245 4.99 2.13 28.98
N THR A 246 4.04 1.21 28.84
CA THR A 246 3.31 0.60 29.96
C THR A 246 4.26 -0.15 30.89
N GLN A 247 5.15 -0.99 30.35
CA GLN A 247 6.08 -1.78 31.16
C GLN A 247 7.11 -0.89 31.88
N VAL A 248 7.73 0.05 31.17
CA VAL A 248 8.75 0.93 31.75
C VAL A 248 8.14 1.90 32.76
N ASN A 249 7.02 2.54 32.45
CA ASN A 249 6.35 3.45 33.39
C ASN A 249 5.80 2.70 34.60
N GLY A 250 5.29 1.48 34.41
CA GLY A 250 4.84 0.62 35.50
C GLY A 250 5.93 0.37 36.54
N LEU A 251 7.20 0.27 36.12
CA LEU A 251 8.35 0.15 37.02
C LEU A 251 8.84 1.53 37.51
N HIS A 252 9.16 2.46 36.61
CA HIS A 252 9.84 3.71 36.95
C HIS A 252 9.03 4.60 37.91
N THR A 253 7.69 4.56 37.83
CA THR A 253 6.82 5.30 38.76
C THR A 253 6.87 4.79 40.20
N GLN A 254 7.37 3.57 40.45
CA GLN A 254 7.62 3.07 41.80
C GLN A 254 8.91 3.62 42.41
N GLY A 255 9.76 4.23 41.57
CA GLY A 255 11.08 4.69 41.94
C GLY A 255 11.09 5.98 42.77
N ARG A 256 12.17 6.14 43.55
CA ARG A 256 12.40 7.33 44.38
C ARG A 256 13.82 7.85 44.17
N THR A 257 13.95 9.16 44.16
CA THR A 257 15.23 9.88 44.17
C THR A 257 15.28 10.83 45.36
N SER A 258 16.37 11.58 45.51
CA SER A 258 16.48 12.60 46.55
C SER A 258 15.57 13.80 46.30
N THR A 259 15.08 13.98 45.07
CA THR A 259 14.32 15.17 44.63
C THR A 259 12.94 14.83 44.06
N SER A 260 12.64 13.57 43.75
CA SER A 260 11.42 13.15 43.07
C SER A 260 10.97 11.73 43.47
N SER A 261 9.69 11.42 43.25
CA SER A 261 9.12 10.07 43.32
C SER A 261 7.87 10.00 42.44
N GLY A 262 7.54 8.83 41.89
CA GLY A 262 6.30 8.70 41.11
C GLY A 262 6.37 9.22 39.69
N VAL A 263 7.57 9.44 39.14
CA VAL A 263 7.73 10.07 37.82
C VAL A 263 7.63 9.01 36.73
N ALA A 264 6.78 9.21 35.74
CA ALA A 264 6.75 8.37 34.53
C ALA A 264 8.01 8.60 33.69
N PHE A 265 8.57 7.54 33.10
CA PHE A 265 9.74 7.64 32.25
C PHE A 265 9.41 8.18 30.86
N PHE A 266 8.35 7.63 30.25
CA PHE A 266 7.82 8.06 28.97
C PHE A 266 6.47 8.79 29.13
N SER A 267 6.13 9.61 28.15
CA SER A 267 4.78 10.13 27.87
C SER A 267 4.33 9.67 26.48
N GLY A 268 3.02 9.73 26.19
CA GLY A 268 2.45 9.13 24.97
C GLY A 268 2.42 7.61 25.02
N ASP A 269 1.78 6.97 24.05
CA ASP A 269 1.53 5.52 24.03
C ASP A 269 1.48 4.93 22.61
N SER A 270 1.91 5.67 21.60
CA SER A 270 1.91 5.25 20.18
C SER A 270 3.22 5.63 19.52
N MET A 271 3.53 5.10 18.32
CA MET A 271 4.73 5.48 17.59
C MET A 271 4.75 6.97 17.23
N HIS A 272 3.58 7.60 17.11
CA HIS A 272 3.41 9.04 16.85
C HIS A 272 3.58 9.90 18.10
N THR A 273 3.27 9.38 19.29
CA THR A 273 3.15 10.20 20.51
C THR A 273 4.18 9.90 21.58
N ILE A 274 4.88 8.77 21.48
CA ILE A 274 5.87 8.36 22.46
C ILE A 274 6.95 9.43 22.59
N ALA A 275 7.26 9.82 23.82
CA ALA A 275 8.29 10.79 24.13
C ALA A 275 8.93 10.46 25.48
N VAL A 276 10.20 10.84 25.65
CA VAL A 276 10.80 10.85 26.98
C VAL A 276 10.10 11.93 27.80
N ASN A 277 9.87 11.68 29.09
CA ASN A 277 9.24 12.68 29.95
C ASN A 277 10.15 13.93 30.03
N PRO A 278 9.65 15.12 29.66
CA PRO A 278 10.48 16.35 29.64
C PRO A 278 11.09 16.70 31.00
N ALA A 279 10.49 16.27 32.12
CA ALA A 279 11.06 16.47 33.45
C ALA A 279 12.38 15.69 33.64
N LEU A 280 12.48 14.50 33.04
CA LEU A 280 13.69 13.67 33.08
C LEU A 280 14.76 14.23 32.14
N GLU A 281 14.38 14.68 30.95
CA GLU A 281 15.31 15.31 30.00
C GLU A 281 16.00 16.55 30.59
N ASN A 282 15.21 17.41 31.25
CA ASN A 282 15.74 18.62 31.87
C ASN A 282 16.54 18.35 33.15
N ASN A 283 16.32 17.20 33.79
CA ASN A 283 17.00 16.85 35.03
C ASN A 283 17.24 15.33 35.16
N PRO A 284 18.37 14.83 34.63
CA PRO A 284 18.73 13.42 34.72
C PRO A 284 18.79 12.85 36.13
N ALA A 285 18.96 13.70 37.16
CA ALA A 285 18.96 13.24 38.55
C ALA A 285 17.62 12.61 38.96
N MET A 286 16.52 12.96 38.27
CA MET A 286 15.17 12.45 38.51
C MET A 286 14.94 11.02 37.98
N VAL A 287 15.86 10.46 37.20
CA VAL A 287 15.82 9.03 36.80
C VAL A 287 16.03 8.17 38.04
N ALA A 288 15.05 7.37 38.41
CA ALA A 288 15.09 6.54 39.61
C ALA A 288 15.76 5.19 39.32
N THR A 289 16.72 4.82 40.17
CA THR A 289 17.43 3.53 40.06
C THR A 289 16.86 2.46 40.98
N GLY A 290 16.15 2.86 42.04
CA GLY A 290 15.64 1.97 43.07
C GLY A 290 14.28 2.41 43.63
N THR A 291 13.65 1.50 44.38
CA THR A 291 12.40 1.77 45.12
C THR A 291 12.62 2.67 46.34
N THR A 292 13.84 2.72 46.83
CA THR A 292 14.29 3.59 47.91
C THR A 292 15.32 4.61 47.39
N ASN A 293 15.56 5.67 48.16
CA ASN A 293 16.66 6.62 47.91
C ASN A 293 17.96 6.20 48.64
N ALA A 294 18.11 4.91 48.98
CA ALA A 294 19.33 4.41 49.59
C ALA A 294 20.47 4.38 48.58
N GLU A 295 21.68 4.70 49.02
CA GLU A 295 22.87 4.63 48.18
C GLU A 295 23.08 3.20 47.67
N GLY A 296 23.19 3.03 46.35
CA GLY A 296 23.36 1.73 45.71
C GLY A 296 22.07 0.95 45.42
N ASP A 297 20.88 1.46 45.75
CA ASP A 297 19.62 0.82 45.35
C ASP A 297 19.43 0.91 43.82
N ASN A 298 19.51 -0.25 43.16
CA ASN A 298 19.43 -0.46 41.72
C ASN A 298 18.25 -1.35 41.30
N THR A 299 17.30 -1.57 42.21
CA THR A 299 16.17 -2.51 42.02
C THR A 299 15.31 -2.18 40.79
N ILE A 300 15.06 -0.90 40.53
CA ILE A 300 14.25 -0.45 39.38
C ILE A 300 15.06 -0.50 38.09
N ALA A 301 16.34 -0.09 38.14
CA ALA A 301 17.20 -0.11 36.97
C ALA A 301 17.39 -1.52 36.41
N LEU A 302 17.64 -2.50 37.28
CA LEU A 302 17.78 -3.90 36.88
C LEU A 302 16.44 -4.52 36.44
N ALA A 303 15.33 -4.12 37.06
CA ALA A 303 14.00 -4.59 36.64
C ALA A 303 13.63 -4.07 35.24
N ILE A 304 13.95 -2.81 34.91
CA ILE A 304 13.74 -2.24 33.58
C ILE A 304 14.67 -2.93 32.57
N ALA A 305 15.95 -3.13 32.92
CA ALA A 305 16.90 -3.85 32.06
C ALA A 305 16.40 -5.25 31.69
N ALA A 306 15.80 -5.97 32.66
CA ALA A 306 15.27 -7.31 32.44
C ALA A 306 14.10 -7.36 31.44
N LEU A 307 13.42 -6.25 31.16
CA LEU A 307 12.38 -6.18 30.10
C LEU A 307 12.94 -6.36 28.68
N GLY A 308 14.25 -6.15 28.52
CA GLY A 308 14.96 -6.42 27.27
C GLY A 308 15.38 -7.88 27.10
N GLU A 309 15.27 -8.71 28.14
CA GLU A 309 15.64 -10.12 28.09
C GLU A 309 14.49 -10.99 27.55
N ALA A 310 14.80 -12.00 26.75
CA ALA A 310 13.81 -12.94 26.22
C ALA A 310 13.04 -13.63 27.37
N GLY A 311 11.71 -13.73 27.27
CA GLY A 311 10.87 -14.31 28.34
C GLY A 311 10.17 -13.29 29.25
N SER A 312 10.48 -11.99 29.13
CA SER A 312 10.11 -10.97 30.11
C SER A 312 8.76 -10.26 29.88
N GLY A 313 8.18 -10.32 28.68
CA GLY A 313 6.96 -9.56 28.36
C GLY A 313 5.65 -10.23 28.77
N GLN A 314 4.63 -9.39 28.94
CA GLN A 314 3.24 -9.78 29.29
C GLN A 314 2.52 -10.50 28.13
N SER A 315 2.94 -10.28 26.88
CA SER A 315 2.34 -10.91 25.69
C SER A 315 3.13 -12.17 25.32
N HIS A 316 2.66 -13.33 25.80
CA HIS A 316 3.17 -14.65 25.39
C HIS A 316 4.66 -14.92 25.71
N GLY A 317 5.26 -14.14 26.62
CA GLY A 317 6.65 -14.31 27.06
C GLY A 317 7.70 -13.79 26.07
N LEU A 318 7.34 -12.95 25.11
CA LEU A 318 8.31 -12.29 24.22
C LEU A 318 8.83 -11.00 24.87
N SER A 319 10.11 -10.66 24.70
CA SER A 319 10.61 -9.33 25.05
C SER A 319 10.08 -8.28 24.07
N VAL A 320 10.18 -6.99 24.41
CA VAL A 320 9.82 -5.89 23.49
C VAL A 320 10.62 -5.98 22.18
N GLY A 321 11.91 -6.37 22.25
CA GLY A 321 12.72 -6.60 21.04
C GLY A 321 12.25 -7.80 20.21
N ASP A 322 11.76 -8.86 20.84
CA ASP A 322 11.24 -10.04 20.14
C ASP A 322 9.90 -9.76 19.46
N GLU A 323 9.05 -8.90 20.04
CA GLU A 323 7.82 -8.42 19.39
C GLU A 323 8.13 -7.70 18.07
N TYR A 324 9.17 -6.85 18.05
CA TYR A 324 9.61 -6.17 16.83
C TYR A 324 10.17 -7.15 15.78
N ARG A 325 11.05 -8.09 16.19
CA ARG A 325 11.57 -9.13 15.27
C ARG A 325 10.46 -10.03 14.71
N SER A 326 9.41 -10.29 15.49
CA SER A 326 8.23 -11.00 15.02
C SER A 326 7.49 -10.21 13.93
N LEU A 327 7.35 -8.89 14.08
CA LEU A 327 6.80 -8.02 13.02
C LEU A 327 7.64 -8.09 11.74
N LEU A 328 8.97 -7.97 11.83
CA LEU A 328 9.87 -8.11 10.67
C LEU A 328 9.67 -9.44 9.95
N THR A 329 9.56 -10.53 10.70
CA THR A 329 9.33 -11.88 10.16
C THR A 329 7.97 -11.97 9.44
N VAL A 330 6.92 -11.38 10.02
CA VAL A 330 5.59 -11.37 9.41
C VAL A 330 5.58 -10.59 8.10
N VAL A 331 6.20 -9.41 8.06
CA VAL A 331 6.30 -8.59 6.85
C VAL A 331 7.08 -9.32 5.77
N ALA A 332 8.27 -9.85 6.10
CA ALA A 332 9.09 -10.60 5.16
C ALA A 332 8.36 -11.84 4.61
N SER A 333 7.64 -12.58 5.48
CA SER A 333 6.85 -13.73 5.06
C SER A 333 5.67 -13.34 4.17
N LYS A 334 4.98 -12.24 4.45
CA LYS A 334 3.90 -11.73 3.60
C LYS A 334 4.45 -11.34 2.23
N ARG A 335 5.54 -10.58 2.18
CA ARG A 335 6.20 -10.19 0.93
C ARG A 335 6.61 -11.40 0.11
N SER A 336 7.32 -12.37 0.69
CA SER A 336 7.72 -13.60 0.00
C SER A 336 6.51 -14.38 -0.57
N SER A 337 5.36 -14.36 0.12
CA SER A 337 4.13 -14.96 -0.40
C SER A 337 3.56 -14.20 -1.60
N TYR A 338 3.63 -12.87 -1.61
CA TYR A 338 3.17 -12.06 -2.75
C TYR A 338 4.14 -12.09 -3.92
N GLU A 339 5.45 -12.09 -3.67
CA GLU A 339 6.49 -12.33 -4.69
C GLU A 339 6.24 -13.64 -5.44
N PHE A 340 6.01 -14.74 -4.71
CA PHE A 340 5.62 -16.03 -5.31
C PHE A 340 4.29 -15.93 -6.08
N SER A 341 3.32 -15.17 -5.57
CA SER A 341 2.01 -15.00 -6.23
C SER A 341 2.15 -14.20 -7.52
N VAL A 342 3.01 -13.18 -7.57
CA VAL A 342 3.35 -12.43 -8.78
C VAL A 342 3.99 -13.36 -9.81
N GLU A 343 5.02 -14.12 -9.45
CA GLU A 343 5.69 -15.05 -10.37
C GLU A 343 4.72 -16.10 -10.91
N SER A 344 3.91 -16.70 -10.04
CA SER A 344 2.91 -17.71 -10.42
C SER A 344 1.88 -17.12 -11.38
N GLN A 345 1.33 -15.95 -11.05
CA GLN A 345 0.28 -15.30 -11.84
C GLN A 345 0.84 -14.80 -13.19
N GLN A 346 2.09 -14.37 -13.24
CA GLN A 346 2.78 -13.98 -14.46
C GLN A 346 2.92 -15.17 -15.43
N ASN A 347 3.28 -16.35 -14.92
CA ASN A 347 3.33 -17.58 -15.72
C ASN A 347 1.96 -17.97 -16.30
N VAL A 348 0.88 -17.76 -15.53
CA VAL A 348 -0.50 -17.98 -16.01
C VAL A 348 -0.85 -17.03 -17.14
N VAL A 349 -0.56 -15.73 -16.98
CA VAL A 349 -0.78 -14.71 -18.02
C VAL A 349 -0.01 -15.05 -19.30
N GLU A 350 1.26 -15.43 -19.18
CA GLU A 350 2.10 -15.77 -20.32
C GLU A 350 1.60 -17.03 -21.07
N THR A 351 1.15 -18.03 -20.30
CA THR A 351 0.53 -19.24 -20.87
C THR A 351 -0.74 -18.89 -21.65
N LEU A 352 -1.60 -18.00 -21.13
CA LEU A 352 -2.81 -17.56 -21.81
C LEU A 352 -2.49 -16.75 -23.07
N LYS A 353 -1.50 -15.86 -23.03
CA LYS A 353 -1.01 -15.13 -24.21
C LYS A 353 -0.52 -16.09 -25.29
N THR A 354 0.31 -17.06 -24.95
CA THR A 354 0.81 -18.08 -25.88
C THR A 354 -0.33 -18.89 -26.49
N LYS A 355 -1.32 -19.29 -25.67
CA LYS A 355 -2.51 -19.99 -26.16
C LYS A 355 -3.33 -19.12 -27.11
N MET A 356 -3.50 -17.84 -26.81
CA MET A 356 -4.21 -16.89 -27.65
C MET A 356 -3.51 -16.74 -29.01
N ALA A 357 -2.19 -16.53 -29.04
CA ALA A 357 -1.38 -16.47 -30.26
C ALA A 357 -1.49 -17.75 -31.12
N SER A 358 -1.52 -18.92 -30.48
CA SER A 358 -1.68 -20.20 -31.19
C SER A 358 -3.05 -20.37 -31.86
N VAL A 359 -4.11 -19.78 -31.29
CA VAL A 359 -5.47 -19.85 -31.83
C VAL A 359 -5.70 -18.75 -32.85
N SER A 360 -5.13 -17.55 -32.66
CA SER A 360 -5.24 -16.42 -33.59
C SER A 360 -4.34 -16.59 -34.82
N GLY A 361 -3.27 -17.38 -34.72
CA GLY A 361 -2.30 -17.58 -35.80
C GLY A 361 -1.39 -16.36 -36.03
N VAL A 362 -1.43 -15.38 -35.12
CA VAL A 362 -0.62 -14.16 -35.11
C VAL A 362 0.54 -14.36 -34.14
N SER A 363 1.74 -13.84 -34.47
CA SER A 363 2.91 -13.96 -33.59
C SER A 363 2.77 -13.05 -32.36
N LEU A 364 3.18 -13.53 -31.18
CA LEU A 364 3.27 -12.73 -29.94
C LEU A 364 4.11 -11.46 -30.13
N ASP A 365 5.13 -11.52 -31.01
CA ASP A 365 5.98 -10.38 -31.34
C ASP A 365 5.23 -9.29 -32.11
N GLU A 366 4.25 -9.67 -32.92
CA GLU A 366 3.45 -8.75 -33.73
C GLU A 366 2.35 -8.09 -32.88
N GLU A 367 1.75 -8.84 -31.96
CA GLU A 367 0.80 -8.33 -30.97
C GLU A 367 1.48 -7.42 -29.94
N GLY A 368 2.69 -7.77 -29.48
CA GLY A 368 3.53 -6.92 -28.63
C GLY A 368 4.01 -5.65 -29.33
N ALA A 369 4.41 -5.74 -30.60
CA ALA A 369 4.78 -4.57 -31.40
C ALA A 369 3.59 -3.63 -31.64
N ASN A 370 2.39 -4.19 -31.90
CA ASN A 370 1.16 -3.41 -32.03
C ASN A 370 0.76 -2.78 -30.69
N MET A 371 0.87 -3.50 -29.57
CA MET A 371 0.63 -2.97 -28.23
C MET A 371 1.56 -1.78 -27.93
N ILE A 372 2.87 -1.89 -28.19
CA ILE A 372 3.83 -0.79 -28.01
C ILE A 372 3.51 0.38 -28.95
N LYS A 373 3.20 0.11 -30.22
CA LYS A 373 2.85 1.14 -31.20
C LYS A 373 1.61 1.93 -30.75
N PHE A 374 0.57 1.23 -30.31
CA PHE A 374 -0.66 1.86 -29.85
C PHE A 374 -0.53 2.49 -28.46
N GLN A 375 0.25 1.92 -27.53
CA GLN A 375 0.62 2.55 -26.26
C GLN A 375 1.37 3.88 -26.50
N ASN A 376 2.29 3.92 -27.46
CA ASN A 376 2.99 5.15 -27.84
C ASN A 376 2.06 6.17 -28.52
N SER A 377 1.14 5.72 -29.38
CA SER A 377 0.13 6.59 -29.99
C SER A 377 -0.85 7.16 -28.96
N TYR A 378 -1.28 6.37 -27.97
CA TYR A 378 -2.15 6.82 -26.88
C TYR A 378 -1.41 7.78 -25.94
N ASN A 379 -0.19 7.45 -25.50
CA ASN A 379 0.62 8.36 -24.68
C ASN A 379 0.90 9.70 -25.40
N ALA A 380 1.09 9.68 -26.71
CA ALA A 380 1.20 10.88 -27.51
C ALA A 380 -0.12 11.66 -27.60
N ALA A 381 -1.25 10.98 -27.80
CA ALA A 381 -2.58 11.59 -27.84
C ALA A 381 -3.00 12.18 -26.48
N ALA A 382 -2.78 11.47 -25.37
CA ALA A 382 -3.05 11.93 -24.01
C ALA A 382 -2.21 13.17 -23.64
N ARG A 383 -0.93 13.21 -24.04
CA ARG A 383 -0.09 14.42 -23.90
C ARG A 383 -0.61 15.58 -24.76
N MET A 384 -1.08 15.30 -25.97
CA MET A 384 -1.64 16.31 -26.86
C MET A 384 -2.94 16.88 -26.30
N ILE A 385 -3.83 16.04 -25.77
CA ILE A 385 -5.08 16.45 -25.12
C ILE A 385 -4.80 17.24 -23.84
N SER A 386 -3.88 16.80 -22.98
CA SER A 386 -3.47 17.54 -21.78
C SER A 386 -2.86 18.91 -22.13
N THR A 387 -2.08 18.99 -23.23
CA THR A 387 -1.54 20.27 -23.72
C THR A 387 -2.65 21.17 -24.27
N VAL A 388 -3.64 20.61 -24.96
CA VAL A 388 -4.82 21.35 -25.45
C VAL A 388 -5.69 21.84 -24.30
N GLN A 389 -5.91 21.03 -23.25
CA GLN A 389 -6.61 21.41 -22.02
C GLN A 389 -5.90 22.59 -21.35
N LYS A 390 -4.57 22.50 -21.19
CA LYS A 390 -3.76 23.60 -20.65
C LYS A 390 -3.85 24.86 -21.51
N MET A 391 -3.92 24.73 -22.84
CA MET A 391 -4.14 25.87 -23.73
C MET A 391 -5.54 26.48 -23.56
N TYR A 392 -6.59 25.67 -23.40
CA TYR A 392 -7.95 26.14 -23.11
C TYR A 392 -8.04 26.84 -21.76
N ASP A 393 -7.47 26.25 -20.70
CA ASP A 393 -7.44 26.84 -19.36
C ASP A 393 -6.65 28.16 -19.35
N THR A 394 -5.58 28.25 -20.14
CA THR A 394 -4.80 29.49 -20.29
C THR A 394 -5.58 30.57 -21.04
N LEU A 395 -6.36 30.20 -22.06
CA LEU A 395 -7.23 31.12 -22.81
C LEU A 395 -8.43 31.61 -21.99
N ILE A 396 -9.03 30.73 -21.17
CA ILE A 396 -10.17 31.06 -20.30
C ILE A 396 -9.73 31.95 -19.13
N ASN A 397 -8.52 31.75 -18.59
CA ASN A 397 -7.97 32.60 -17.52
C ASN A 397 -7.34 33.91 -18.03
N MET A 398 -7.36 34.18 -19.35
CA MET A 398 -6.92 35.44 -19.96
C MET A 398 -8.07 36.41 -20.28
N VAL A 399 -9.32 36.06 -19.94
CA VAL A 399 -10.50 36.93 -19.97
C VAL A 399 -11.02 37.10 -18.55
#